data_AF-A0A231GSG8-F1
#
_entry.id   AF-A0A231GSG8-F1
#
_cell.length_a   1.000
_cell.length_b   1.000
_cell.length_c   1.000
_cell.angle_alpha   90.00
_cell.angle_beta   90.00
_cell.angle_gamma   90.00
#
_symmetry.space_group_name_H-M   'P 1'
#
loop_
_entity.id
_entity.type
_entity.pdbx_description
1 polymer ?
#
loop_
_entity_poly.entity_id
_entity_poly.type
_entity_poly.pdbx_seq_one_letter_code
_entity_poly.pdbx_strand_id
1 'polypeptide(L)' 'MLWGWAGQPIDAALVEDIAAFADTLPGPLADELAVHITDAEIDALAARTKDLLERPVMPLPRSTRPIPWPAF' A
#
# COMPACT_ATOMS: atom_id res chain seq x y z
N MET A 1 11.54 -12.66 3.74
CA MET A 1 11.76 -11.76 2.59
C MET A 1 10.39 -11.48 1.99
N LEU A 2 9.95 -10.22 1.93
CA LEU A 2 8.59 -9.82 1.53
C LEU A 2 8.26 -10.23 0.08
N TRP A 3 9.27 -10.47 -0.76
CA TRP A 3 9.06 -11.07 -2.10
C TRP A 3 8.91 -12.57 -2.13
N GLY A 4 9.16 -13.27 -1.03
CA GLY A 4 8.81 -14.69 -0.91
C GLY A 4 7.30 -14.93 -1.05
N TRP A 5 6.50 -13.88 -0.91
CA TRP A 5 5.05 -13.91 -1.07
C TRP A 5 4.56 -13.09 -2.25
N ALA A 6 5.43 -12.59 -3.13
CA ALA A 6 4.98 -11.78 -4.27
C ALA A 6 3.96 -12.54 -5.13
N GLY A 7 2.85 -11.89 -5.46
CA GLY A 7 1.73 -12.49 -6.19
C GLY A 7 0.84 -13.43 -5.35
N GLN A 8 1.17 -13.71 -4.09
CA GLN A 8 0.29 -14.47 -3.20
C GLN A 8 -0.91 -13.62 -2.78
N PRO A 9 -2.09 -14.22 -2.54
CA PRO A 9 -3.25 -13.50 -2.01
C PRO A 9 -2.94 -12.82 -0.68
N ILE A 10 -3.53 -11.64 -0.48
CA ILE A 10 -3.56 -10.98 0.82
C ILE A 10 -4.67 -11.63 1.65
N ASP A 11 -4.43 -11.82 2.95
CA ASP A 11 -5.44 -12.33 3.88
C ASP A 11 -6.67 -11.43 3.89
N ALA A 12 -7.87 -12.01 3.92
CA ALA A 12 -9.13 -11.27 3.83
C ALA A 12 -9.28 -10.25 4.97
N ALA A 13 -8.82 -10.56 6.19
CA ALA A 13 -8.88 -9.62 7.30
C ALA A 13 -8.01 -8.38 7.03
N LEU A 14 -6.84 -8.57 6.41
CA LEU A 14 -5.99 -7.44 6.01
C LEU A 14 -6.61 -6.63 4.87
N VAL A 15 -7.34 -7.27 3.96
CA VAL A 15 -8.08 -6.55 2.91
C VAL A 15 -9.18 -5.68 3.52
N GLU A 16 -9.88 -6.17 4.54
CA GLU A 16 -10.88 -5.40 5.30
C GLU A 16 -10.24 -4.19 6.00
N ASP A 17 -9.08 -4.36 6.64
CA ASP A 17 -8.33 -3.26 7.25
C ASP A 17 -7.92 -2.20 6.20
N ILE A 18 -7.45 -2.64 5.03
CA ILE A 18 -7.09 -1.75 3.91
C ILE A 18 -8.31 -1.00 3.39
N ALA A 19 -9.48 -1.64 3.33
CA ALA A 19 -10.72 -1.00 2.90
C ALA A 19 -11.16 0.09 3.89
N ALA A 20 -11.14 -0.21 5.19
CA ALA A 20 -11.43 0.77 6.23
C ALA A 20 -10.44 1.95 6.21
N PHE A 21 -9.16 1.67 5.97
CA PHE A 21 -8.16 2.71 5.76
C PHE A 21 -8.46 3.57 4.52
N ALA A 22 -8.83 2.95 3.40
CA ALA A 22 -9.16 3.65 2.15
C ALA A 22 -10.32 4.65 2.35
N ASP A 23 -11.34 4.26 3.11
CA ASP A 23 -12.50 5.10 3.39
C ASP A 23 -12.19 6.27 4.32
N THR A 24 -11.19 6.13 5.19
CA THR A 24 -10.78 7.16 6.17
C THR A 24 -9.68 8.08 5.68
N LEU A 25 -8.93 7.68 4.65
CA LEU A 25 -7.84 8.47 4.08
C LEU A 25 -8.31 9.83 3.54
N PRO A 26 -9.44 9.96 2.82
CA PRO A 26 -9.96 11.27 2.44
C PRO A 26 -10.40 12.09 3.67
N GLY A 27 -9.92 13.32 3.77
CA GLY A 27 -10.32 14.25 4.83
C GLY A 27 -9.28 14.36 5.95
N PRO A 28 -9.68 14.36 7.23
CA PRO A 28 -8.79 14.74 8.33
C PRO A 28 -7.49 13.92 8.43
N LEU A 29 -7.54 12.63 8.06
CA LEU A 29 -6.34 11.79 8.06
C LEU A 29 -5.32 12.23 7.01
N ALA A 30 -5.76 12.62 5.81
CA ALA A 30 -4.86 13.21 4.81
C ALA A 30 -4.28 14.54 5.29
N ASP A 31 -5.07 15.38 5.96
CA ASP A 31 -4.59 16.65 6.52
C ASP A 31 -3.51 16.42 7.60
N GLU A 32 -3.70 15.41 8.46
CA GLU A 32 -2.69 14.99 9.45
C GLU A 32 -1.42 14.45 8.77
N LEU A 33 -1.55 13.62 7.73
CA LEU A 33 -0.42 13.08 6.98
C LEU A 33 0.37 14.16 6.23
N ALA A 34 -0.30 15.22 5.75
CA ALA A 34 0.33 16.31 5.00
C ALA A 34 1.36 17.10 5.84
N VAL A 35 1.33 16.96 7.16
CA VAL A 35 2.36 17.52 8.06
C VAL A 35 3.68 16.70 8.02
N HIS A 36 3.63 15.47 7.53
CA HIS A 36 4.74 14.51 7.59
C HIS A 36 5.23 14.04 6.23
N ILE A 37 4.35 13.97 5.24
CA ILE A 37 4.63 13.52 3.88
C ILE A 37 4.02 14.50 2.87
N THR A 38 4.50 14.44 1.64
CA THR A 38 4.05 15.34 0.57
C THR A 38 2.68 14.91 0.02
N ASP A 39 1.94 15.86 -0.56
CA ASP A 39 0.67 15.57 -1.26
C ASP A 39 0.83 14.47 -2.32
N ALA A 40 1.95 14.50 -3.06
CA ALA A 40 2.27 13.47 -4.05
C ALA A 40 2.44 12.06 -3.43
N GLU A 41 2.96 11.98 -2.20
CA GLU A 41 3.09 10.72 -1.48
C GLU A 41 1.75 10.24 -0.91
N ILE A 42 0.89 11.16 -0.48
CA ILE A 42 -0.49 10.86 -0.07
C ILE A 42 -1.29 10.33 -1.26
N ASP A 43 -1.22 10.98 -2.42
CA ASP A 43 -1.83 10.54 -3.66
C ASP A 43 -1.31 9.15 -4.06
N ALA A 44 0.00 8.93 -3.97
CA ALA A 44 0.60 7.64 -4.25
C ALA A 44 0.16 6.56 -3.25
N LEU A 45 -0.10 6.92 -1.99
CA LEU A 45 -0.63 6.02 -0.97
C LEU A 45 -2.09 5.64 -1.29
N ALA A 46 -2.94 6.62 -1.59
CA ALA A 46 -4.33 6.41 -1.98
C ALA A 46 -4.43 5.50 -3.23
N ALA A 47 -3.62 5.78 -4.25
CA ALA A 47 -3.56 4.96 -5.45
C ALA A 47 -3.13 3.51 -5.14
N ARG A 48 -2.13 3.31 -4.28
CA ARG A 48 -1.69 1.97 -3.88
C ARG A 48 -2.75 1.21 -3.08
N THR A 49 -3.46 1.89 -2.18
CA THR A 49 -4.57 1.31 -1.42
C THR A 49 -5.66 0.81 -2.38
N LYS A 50 -6.06 1.65 -3.35
CA LYS A 50 -7.03 1.27 -4.38
C LYS A 50 -6.55 0.07 -5.20
N ASP A 51 -5.31 0.09 -5.69
CA ASP A 51 -4.72 -1.02 -6.46
C ASP A 51 -4.78 -2.35 -5.67
N LEU A 52 -4.52 -2.32 -4.36
CA LEU A 52 -4.55 -3.50 -3.49
C LEU A 52 -5.98 -4.02 -3.29
N LEU A 53 -6.98 -3.14 -3.20
CA LEU A 53 -8.39 -3.55 -3.09
C LEU A 53 -8.91 -4.15 -4.40
N GLU A 54 -8.53 -3.58 -5.55
CA GLU A 54 -8.89 -4.11 -6.86
C GLU A 54 -8.19 -5.44 -7.17
N ARG A 55 -6.96 -5.60 -6.67
CA ARG A 55 -6.10 -6.78 -6.91
C ARG A 55 -5.44 -7.20 -5.59
N PRO A 56 -6.15 -7.96 -4.73
CA PRO A 56 -5.71 -8.30 -3.37
C PRO A 56 -4.63 -9.38 -3.36
N VAL A 57 -3.49 -9.07 -3.97
CA VAL A 57 -2.28 -9.89 -4.01
C VAL A 57 -1.08 -9.06 -3.60
N MET A 58 -0.12 -9.70 -2.95
CA MET A 58 1.14 -9.08 -2.59
C MET A 58 1.85 -8.52 -3.85
N PRO A 59 2.31 -7.27 -3.83
CA PRO A 59 2.81 -6.60 -5.03
C PRO A 59 4.11 -7.23 -5.53
N LEU A 60 4.27 -7.23 -6.85
CA LEU A 60 5.53 -7.55 -7.51
C LEU A 60 6.47 -6.33 -7.47
N PRO A 61 7.79 -6.55 -7.36
CA PRO A 61 8.75 -5.45 -7.45
C PRO A 61 8.66 -4.77 -8.83
N ARG A 62 8.68 -3.43 -8.84
CA ARG A 62 8.55 -2.62 -10.07
C ARG A 62 9.90 -2.29 -10.74
N SER A 63 11.04 -2.73 -10.19
CA SER A 63 12.38 -2.39 -10.74
C SER A 63 13.04 -3.57 -11.47
N THR A 64 13.93 -3.25 -12.41
CA THR A 64 14.71 -4.22 -13.20
C THR A 64 15.80 -4.93 -12.38
N ARG A 65 16.24 -4.32 -11.28
CA ARG A 65 17.10 -4.93 -10.25
C ARG A 65 16.48 -4.68 -8.90
N PRO A 66 15.57 -5.55 -8.47
CA PRO A 66 14.87 -5.33 -7.24
C PRO A 66 15.84 -5.71 -6.09
N ILE A 67 16.06 -4.78 -5.14
CA ILE A 67 16.76 -5.02 -3.86
C ILE A 67 15.85 -5.77 -2.87
N PRO A 68 16.17 -7.02 -2.48
CA PRO A 68 15.30 -7.82 -1.62
C PRO A 68 14.90 -7.07 -0.35
N TRP A 69 13.59 -7.04 -0.09
CA TRP A 69 13.03 -6.43 1.11
C TRP A 69 12.70 -7.49 2.17
N PRO A 70 12.92 -7.25 3.47
CA PRO A 70 13.70 -6.13 4.02
C PRO A 70 15.14 -6.18 3.54
N ALA A 71 15.75 -5.02 3.31
CA ALA A 71 17.18 -4.94 3.04
C ALA A 71 17.91 -5.25 4.36
N PHE A 72 18.29 -6.51 4.55
CA PHE A 72 19.16 -6.98 5.63
C PHE A 72 20.48 -7.50 5.06
#